data_AF-A0A9X3K8G8-F1
#
_entry.id   AF-A0A9X3K8G8-F1
#
_cell.length_a   1.000
_cell.length_b   1.000
_cell.length_c   1.000
_cell.angle_alpha   90.00
_cell.angle_beta   90.00
_cell.angle_gamma   90.00
#
_symmetry.space_group_name_H-M   'P 1'
#
loop_
_entity.id
_entity.type
_entity.pdbx_description
1 polymer ?
#
loop_
_entity_poly.entity_id
_entity_poly.type
_entity_poly.pdbx_seq_one_letter_code
_entity_poly.pdbx_strand_id
1 'polypeptide(L)'
;MNPILRNILAFVLGAIIGGIVNMAIVTISPSVFPLPEGFDPNDVNTYAEHIDDFSYGNFFMTFLAHALGTLVGALIAVKVAATHKVKLAYAIGVFTMLGGIAAVFMIPAPTWFIAVDLLLAYIPMAWLASKTA
;
A
#
# COMPACT_ATOMS: atom_id res chain seq x y z
N MET A 1 -25.80 -9.79 -12.93
CA MET A 1 -25.54 -9.21 -11.59
C MET A 1 -25.89 -7.74 -11.60
N ASN A 2 -26.49 -7.21 -10.53
CA ASN A 2 -26.79 -5.79 -10.39
C ASN A 2 -25.49 -4.95 -10.50
N PRO A 3 -25.42 -3.89 -11.34
CA PRO A 3 -24.22 -3.06 -11.51
C PRO A 3 -23.68 -2.47 -10.20
N ILE A 4 -24.54 -2.09 -9.27
CA ILE A 4 -24.14 -1.55 -7.95
C ILE A 4 -23.41 -2.63 -7.16
N LEU A 5 -24.01 -3.82 -7.05
CA LEU A 5 -23.39 -4.95 -6.35
C LEU A 5 -22.04 -5.33 -6.98
N ARG A 6 -21.97 -5.33 -8.31
CA ARG A 6 -20.72 -5.61 -9.03
C ARG A 6 -19.62 -4.60 -8.72
N ASN A 7 -19.96 -3.31 -8.62
CA ASN A 7 -19.01 -2.24 -8.31
C ASN A 7 -18.52 -2.32 -6.85
N ILE A 8 -19.41 -2.66 -5.91
CA ILE A 8 -19.02 -2.91 -4.51
C ILE A 8 -18.05 -4.08 -4.44
N LEU A 9 -18.37 -5.20 -5.11
CA LEU A 9 -17.47 -6.35 -5.17
C LEU A 9 -16.14 -6.02 -5.84
N ALA A 10 -16.14 -5.18 -6.88
CA ALA A 10 -14.91 -4.73 -7.53
C ALA A 10 -13.99 -3.98 -6.55
N PHE A 11 -14.55 -3.08 -5.73
CA PHE A 11 -13.81 -2.37 -4.71
C PHE A 11 -13.28 -3.33 -3.63
N VAL A 12 -14.14 -4.18 -3.07
CA VAL A 12 -13.76 -5.12 -2.00
C VAL A 12 -12.68 -6.09 -2.48
N LEU A 13 -12.84 -6.67 -3.66
CA LEU A 13 -11.82 -7.55 -4.25
C LEU A 13 -10.52 -6.82 -4.54
N GLY A 14 -10.60 -5.57 -5.03
CA GLY A 14 -9.42 -4.73 -5.24
C GLY A 14 -8.66 -4.48 -3.94
N ALA A 15 -9.36 -4.09 -2.86
CA ALA A 15 -8.75 -3.84 -1.56
C ALA A 15 -8.12 -5.11 -0.98
N ILE A 16 -8.80 -6.26 -1.05
CA ILE A 16 -8.28 -7.54 -0.55
C ILE A 16 -7.04 -7.97 -1.34
N ILE A 17 -7.11 -8.00 -2.67
CA ILE A 17 -5.98 -8.46 -3.49
C ILE A 17 -4.80 -7.48 -3.39
N GLY A 18 -5.05 -6.18 -3.34
CA GLY A 18 -4.01 -5.18 -3.10
C GLY A 18 -3.35 -5.37 -1.73
N GLY A 19 -4.12 -5.66 -0.69
CA GLY A 19 -3.62 -6.01 0.64
C GLY A 19 -2.77 -7.29 0.64
N ILE A 20 -3.18 -8.32 -0.10
CA ILE A 20 -2.39 -9.55 -0.26
C ILE A 20 -1.04 -9.26 -0.91
N VAL A 21 -1.01 -8.44 -1.97
CA VAL A 21 0.25 -8.04 -2.63
C VAL A 21 1.14 -7.26 -1.68
N ASN A 22 0.59 -6.31 -0.94
CA ASN A 22 1.33 -5.56 0.08
C ASN A 22 1.95 -6.50 1.11
N MET A 23 1.14 -7.36 1.74
CA MET A 23 1.61 -8.29 2.77
C MET A 23 2.65 -9.27 2.23
N ALA A 24 2.51 -9.74 0.99
CA ALA A 24 3.50 -10.61 0.37
C ALA A 24 4.86 -9.93 0.24
N ILE A 25 4.89 -8.67 -0.19
CA ILE A 25 6.13 -7.90 -0.33
C ILE A 25 6.75 -7.62 1.05
N VAL A 26 5.95 -7.20 2.03
CA VAL A 26 6.41 -6.98 3.42
C VAL A 26 7.00 -8.25 4.02
N THR A 27 6.36 -9.40 3.82
CA THR A 27 6.82 -10.69 4.36
C THR A 27 8.13 -11.16 3.73
N ILE A 28 8.35 -10.90 2.44
CA ILE A 28 9.58 -11.28 1.74
C ILE A 28 10.71 -10.27 1.97
N SER A 29 10.38 -9.03 2.33
CA SER A 29 11.38 -7.96 2.51
C SER A 29 12.58 -8.35 3.38
N PRO A 30 12.43 -8.99 4.56
CA PRO A 30 13.56 -9.37 5.41
C PRO A 30 14.54 -10.35 4.77
N SER A 31 14.12 -11.15 3.77
CA SER A 31 15.03 -12.05 3.06
C SER A 31 15.89 -11.34 2.01
N VAL A 32 15.53 -10.10 1.65
CA VAL A 32 16.26 -9.26 0.69
C VAL A 32 17.06 -8.18 1.41
N PHE A 33 16.41 -7.50 2.34
CA PHE A 33 17.01 -6.50 3.23
C PHE A 33 16.73 -6.92 4.67
N PRO A 34 17.72 -7.54 5.35
CA PRO A 34 17.58 -7.95 6.74
C PRO A 34 17.08 -6.81 7.63
N LEU A 35 16.31 -7.17 8.65
CA LEU A 35 15.89 -6.23 9.69
C LEU A 35 17.07 -6.02 10.67
N PRO A 36 17.12 -4.88 11.38
CA PRO A 36 18.12 -4.66 12.43
C PRO A 36 18.08 -5.76 13.49
N GLU A 37 19.25 -6.05 14.07
CA GLU A 37 19.34 -7.00 15.18
C GLU A 37 18.55 -6.47 16.39
N GLY A 38 17.70 -7.30 16.99
CA GLY A 38 16.87 -6.90 18.14
C GLY A 38 15.54 -6.21 17.78
N PHE A 39 15.29 -5.89 16.50
CA PHE A 39 14.02 -5.33 16.07
C PHE A 39 12.89 -6.38 16.05
N ASP A 40 11.79 -6.12 16.77
CA ASP A 40 10.56 -6.93 16.73
C ASP A 40 9.41 -6.14 16.09
N PRO A 41 8.94 -6.53 14.88
CA PRO A 41 7.87 -5.82 14.20
C PRO A 41 6.53 -5.83 14.95
N ASN A 42 6.35 -6.68 15.98
CA ASN A 42 5.15 -6.74 16.81
C ASN A 42 5.22 -5.83 18.05
N ASP A 43 6.37 -5.24 18.35
CA ASP A 43 6.54 -4.28 19.44
C ASP A 43 6.82 -2.88 18.87
N VAL A 44 5.83 -2.00 18.97
CA VAL A 44 5.90 -0.62 18.46
C VAL A 44 7.07 0.17 19.08
N ASN A 45 7.50 -0.16 20.30
CA ASN A 45 8.61 0.56 20.96
C ASN A 45 9.94 0.30 20.23
N THR A 46 10.13 -0.89 19.67
CA THR A 46 11.37 -1.26 19.00
C THR A 46 11.59 -0.51 17.69
N TYR A 47 10.51 0.03 17.08
CA TYR A 47 10.63 0.87 15.88
C TYR A 47 11.39 2.15 16.18
N ALA A 48 11.06 2.87 17.25
CA ALA A 48 11.74 4.12 17.58
C ALA A 48 13.21 3.90 17.92
N GLU A 49 13.53 2.75 18.54
CA GLU A 49 14.89 2.40 18.96
C GLU A 49 15.80 2.05 17.77
N HIS A 50 15.26 1.42 16.74
CA HIS A 50 16.05 0.87 15.63
C HIS A 50 15.81 1.59 14.29
N ILE A 51 14.95 2.60 14.21
CA ILE A 51 14.60 3.25 12.93
C ILE A 51 15.83 3.81 12.19
N ASP A 52 16.83 4.26 12.94
CA ASP A 52 18.08 4.78 12.40
C ASP A 52 19.02 3.66 11.87
N ASP A 53 18.77 2.41 12.26
CA ASP A 53 19.48 1.23 11.77
C ASP A 53 18.86 0.65 10.49
N PHE A 54 17.67 1.13 10.09
CA PHE A 54 17.04 0.67 8.85
C PHE A 54 17.82 1.17 7.63
N SER A 55 18.12 0.25 6.72
CA SER A 55 18.70 0.63 5.43
C SER A 55 17.67 1.32 4.53
N TYR A 56 18.15 2.08 3.55
CA TYR A 56 17.31 2.59 2.46
C TYR A 56 16.53 1.47 1.74
N GLY A 57 17.07 0.26 1.71
CA GLY A 57 16.41 -0.92 1.14
C GLY A 57 15.15 -1.34 1.92
N ASN A 58 15.17 -1.26 3.25
CA ASN A 58 14.00 -1.57 4.07
C ASN A 58 12.86 -0.58 3.78
N PHE A 59 13.17 0.72 3.72
CA PHE A 59 12.19 1.75 3.34
C PHE A 59 11.68 1.56 1.91
N PHE A 60 12.57 1.25 0.97
CA PHE A 60 12.19 0.99 -0.42
C PHE A 60 11.21 -0.18 -0.55
N MET A 61 11.41 -1.27 0.21
CA MET A 61 10.49 -2.41 0.20
C MET A 61 9.12 -2.06 0.76
N THR A 62 9.04 -1.26 1.82
CA THR A 62 7.76 -0.74 2.35
C THR A 62 7.05 0.13 1.30
N PHE A 63 7.77 1.07 0.68
CA PHE A 63 7.24 1.88 -0.41
C PHE A 63 6.71 1.00 -1.55
N LEU A 64 7.49 -0.01 -1.95
CA LEU A 64 7.11 -0.92 -3.02
C LEU A 64 5.86 -1.73 -2.67
N ALA A 65 5.73 -2.17 -1.42
CA ALA A 65 4.54 -2.86 -0.92
C ALA A 65 3.29 -1.98 -1.02
N HIS A 66 3.40 -0.72 -0.61
CA HIS A 66 2.31 0.26 -0.71
C HIS A 66 1.96 0.57 -2.16
N ALA A 67 2.97 0.82 -3.00
CA ALA A 67 2.80 1.20 -4.39
C ALA A 67 2.18 0.09 -5.23
N LEU A 68 2.76 -1.11 -5.18
CA LEU A 68 2.27 -2.25 -5.95
C LEU A 68 0.96 -2.81 -5.38
N GLY A 69 0.79 -2.79 -4.05
CA GLY A 69 -0.48 -3.13 -3.43
C GLY A 69 -1.62 -2.23 -3.93
N THR A 70 -1.39 -0.92 -3.94
CA THR A 70 -2.37 0.05 -4.47
C THR A 70 -2.61 -0.12 -5.96
N LEU A 71 -1.55 -0.25 -6.77
CA LEU A 71 -1.65 -0.42 -8.20
C LEU A 71 -2.45 -1.67 -8.56
N VAL A 72 -2.10 -2.82 -7.99
CA VAL A 72 -2.78 -4.10 -8.26
C VAL A 72 -4.23 -4.03 -7.78
N GLY A 73 -4.48 -3.53 -6.58
CA GLY A 73 -5.84 -3.39 -6.06
C GLY A 73 -6.71 -2.49 -6.95
N ALA A 74 -6.17 -1.36 -7.41
CA ALA A 74 -6.87 -0.46 -8.32
C ALA A 74 -7.10 -1.10 -9.70
N LEU A 75 -6.13 -1.84 -10.25
CA LEU A 75 -6.28 -2.58 -11.51
C LEU A 75 -7.38 -3.64 -11.42
N ILE A 76 -7.46 -4.37 -10.30
CA ILE A 76 -8.55 -5.32 -10.06
C ILE A 76 -9.89 -4.60 -10.02
N ALA A 77 -10.01 -3.51 -9.26
CA ALA A 77 -11.23 -2.74 -9.18
C ALA A 77 -11.69 -2.24 -10.55
N VAL A 78 -10.77 -1.71 -11.36
CA VAL A 78 -11.03 -1.24 -12.73
C VAL A 78 -11.52 -2.39 -13.63
N LYS A 79 -10.87 -3.55 -13.59
CA LYS A 79 -11.19 -4.70 -14.45
C LYS A 79 -12.53 -5.35 -14.08
N VAL A 80 -12.87 -5.38 -12.80
CA VAL A 80 -14.09 -6.06 -12.31
C VAL A 80 -15.32 -5.15 -12.39
N ALA A 81 -15.16 -3.85 -12.20
CA ALA A 81 -16.28 -2.90 -12.13
C ALA A 81 -17.13 -2.86 -13.41
N ALA A 82 -18.44 -2.67 -13.22
CA ALA A 82 -19.40 -2.50 -14.29
C ALA A 82 -19.42 -1.06 -14.83
N THR A 83 -19.31 -0.07 -13.94
CA THR A 83 -19.32 1.36 -14.24
C THR A 83 -18.39 2.10 -13.28
N HIS A 84 -18.15 3.40 -13.52
CA HIS A 84 -17.34 4.26 -12.65
C HIS A 84 -15.92 3.75 -12.36
N LYS A 85 -15.34 2.95 -13.27
CA LYS A 85 -14.02 2.32 -13.14
C LYS A 85 -12.92 3.28 -12.67
N VAL A 86 -12.81 4.46 -13.29
CA VAL A 86 -11.85 5.49 -12.88
C VAL A 86 -12.08 5.95 -11.44
N LYS A 87 -13.34 6.20 -11.04
CA LYS A 87 -13.68 6.58 -9.67
C LYS A 87 -13.32 5.48 -8.68
N LEU A 88 -13.53 4.22 -9.04
CA LEU A 88 -13.17 3.07 -8.19
C LEU A 88 -11.67 2.87 -8.08
N ALA A 89 -10.90 3.13 -9.14
CA ALA A 89 -9.44 3.14 -9.06
C ALA A 89 -8.96 4.15 -8.00
N TYR A 90 -9.45 5.38 -8.06
CA TYR A 90 -9.14 6.41 -7.07
C TYR A 90 -9.70 6.10 -5.68
N ALA A 91 -10.85 5.43 -5.57
CA ALA A 91 -11.36 4.99 -4.28
C ALA A 91 -10.39 4.02 -3.61
N ILE A 92 -9.79 3.08 -4.35
CA ILE A 92 -8.73 2.20 -3.82
C ILE A 92 -7.50 3.01 -3.40
N GLY A 93 -7.06 3.97 -4.24
CA GLY A 93 -5.94 4.84 -3.91
C GLY A 93 -6.16 5.65 -2.64
N VAL A 94 -7.34 6.24 -2.46
CA VAL A 94 -7.68 6.97 -1.24
C VAL A 94 -7.77 6.03 -0.04
N PHE A 95 -8.43 4.88 -0.18
CA PHE A 95 -8.56 3.90 0.89
C PHE A 95 -7.20 3.42 1.42
N THR A 96 -6.29 3.07 0.51
CA THR A 96 -4.92 2.65 0.86
C THR A 96 -4.07 3.81 1.40
N MET A 97 -4.24 5.03 0.86
CA MET A 97 -3.58 6.23 1.40
C MET A 97 -4.01 6.54 2.84
N LEU A 98 -5.29 6.35 3.18
CA LEU A 98 -5.76 6.51 4.56
C LEU A 98 -5.06 5.52 5.51
N GLY A 99 -4.81 4.28 5.05
CA GLY A 99 -3.98 3.32 5.78
C GLY A 99 -2.54 3.78 5.93
N GLY A 100 -1.94 4.34 4.88
CA GLY A 100 -0.60 4.95 4.93
C GLY A 100 -0.50 6.10 5.93
N ILE A 101 -1.47 7.02 5.89
CA ILE A 101 -1.55 8.15 6.84
C ILE A 101 -1.69 7.61 8.27
N ALA A 102 -2.51 6.59 8.49
CA ALA A 102 -2.61 5.96 9.82
C ALA A 102 -1.25 5.39 10.26
N ALA A 103 -0.53 4.70 9.37
CA ALA A 103 0.79 4.16 9.67
C ALA A 103 1.81 5.25 10.05
N VAL A 104 1.79 6.43 9.41
CA VAL A 104 2.66 7.57 9.74
C VAL A 104 2.48 8.03 11.19
N PHE A 105 1.27 7.93 11.76
CA PHE A 105 1.01 8.30 13.15
C PHE A 105 1.33 7.17 14.15
N MET A 106 1.54 5.95 13.66
CA MET A 106 1.78 4.77 14.49
C MET A 106 3.24 4.33 14.50
N ILE A 107 3.95 4.52 13.39
CA ILE A 107 5.29 4.00 13.16
C ILE A 107 6.24 5.19 12.90
N PRO A 108 7.24 5.43 13.77
CA PRO A 108 8.28 6.40 13.51
C PRO A 108 8.97 6.10 12.17
N ALA A 109 9.13 7.13 11.33
CA ALA A 109 9.86 7.02 10.08
C ALA A 109 10.50 8.37 9.69
N PRO A 110 11.59 8.35 8.92
CA PRO A 110 12.20 9.58 8.42
C PRO A 110 11.22 10.39 7.57
N THR A 111 11.21 11.73 7.76
CA THR A 111 10.27 12.62 7.06
C THR A 111 10.37 12.53 5.54
N TRP A 112 11.58 12.30 5.01
CA TRP A 112 11.77 12.13 3.56
C TRP A 112 11.03 10.89 3.03
N PHE A 113 11.02 9.80 3.81
CA PHE A 113 10.35 8.55 3.42
C PHE A 113 8.84 8.74 3.45
N ILE A 114 8.32 9.33 4.54
CA ILE A 114 6.90 9.65 4.69
C ILE A 114 6.41 10.47 3.48
N ALA A 115 7.17 11.49 3.09
CA ALA A 115 6.82 12.32 1.94
C ALA A 115 6.81 11.53 0.63
N VAL A 116 7.87 10.75 0.35
CA VAL A 116 7.95 9.92 -0.86
C VAL A 116 6.80 8.92 -0.92
N ASP A 117 6.51 8.25 0.18
CA ASP A 117 5.49 7.21 0.25
C ASP A 117 4.08 7.78 0.05
N LEU A 118 3.68 8.77 0.85
CA LEU A 118 2.35 9.38 0.73
C LEU A 118 2.11 10.04 -0.64
N LEU A 119 3.14 10.66 -1.22
CA LEU A 119 2.99 11.35 -2.50
C LEU A 119 2.95 10.39 -3.69
N LEU A 120 3.69 9.26 -3.63
CA LEU A 120 3.93 8.43 -4.81
C LEU A 120 3.27 7.04 -4.76
N ALA A 121 3.09 6.44 -3.59
CA ALA A 121 2.65 5.05 -3.48
C ALA A 121 1.14 4.87 -3.72
N TYR A 122 0.33 5.91 -3.53
CA TYR A 122 -1.12 5.76 -3.49
C TYR A 122 -1.83 6.35 -4.71
N ILE A 123 -2.01 7.68 -4.73
CA ILE A 123 -2.79 8.37 -5.77
C ILE A 123 -2.15 8.22 -7.16
N PRO A 124 -0.83 8.32 -7.34
CA PRO A 124 -0.22 8.07 -8.65
C PRO A 124 -0.40 6.63 -9.14
N MET A 125 -0.37 5.65 -8.25
CA MET A 125 -0.61 4.24 -8.62
C MET A 125 -2.07 3.99 -9.00
N ALA A 126 -3.01 4.60 -8.28
CA ALA A 126 -4.42 4.59 -8.67
C ALA A 126 -4.66 5.31 -10.02
N TRP A 127 -3.96 6.41 -10.27
CA TRP A 127 -3.99 7.10 -11.56
C TRP A 127 -3.46 6.21 -12.69
N LEU A 128 -2.33 5.52 -12.50
CA LEU A 128 -1.80 4.55 -13.47
C LEU A 128 -2.82 3.46 -13.79
N ALA A 129 -3.44 2.86 -12.77
CA ALA A 129 -4.51 1.88 -12.98
C ALA A 129 -5.72 2.46 -13.72
N SER A 130 -6.09 3.72 -13.43
CA SER A 130 -7.24 4.37 -14.07
C SER A 130 -7.08 4.56 -15.58
N LYS A 131 -5.84 4.55 -16.10
CA LYS A 131 -5.56 4.60 -17.55
C LYS A 131 -5.99 3.35 -18.30
N THR A 132 -6.30 2.25 -17.59
CA THR A 132 -6.77 1.00 -18.19
C THR A 132 -8.29 0.83 -18.13
N ALA A 133 -9.04 1.88 -17.77
CA ALA A 133 -10.48 1.83 -17.52
C ALA A 133 -11.32 1.74 -18.80
#